data_AF-A0A7X5QV81-F1
#
_entry.id   AF-A0A7X5QV81-F1
#
_cell.length_a   1.000
_cell.length_b   1.000
_cell.length_c   1.000
_cell.angle_alpha   90.00
_cell.angle_beta   90.00
_cell.angle_gamma   90.00
#
_symmetry.space_group_name_H-M   'P 1'
#
loop_
_entity.id
_entity.type
_entity.pdbx_description
1 polymer ?
#
loop_
_entity_poly.entity_id
_entity_poly.type
_entity_poly.pdbx_seq_one_letter_code
_entity_poly.pdbx_strand_id
1 'polypeptide(L)' 'MWFALYAADLRIDDNTYCESVLRGQFRLHPAVLFGRSAGCITLPFMHDFHIVRRFIRQQEMFDVPCTNLKAYGQVIVL' A
#
# COMPACT_ATOMS: atom_id res chain seq x y z
N MET A 1 -10.63 -7.14 1.04
CA MET A 1 -9.49 -6.79 1.93
C MET A 1 -8.47 -6.00 1.12
N TRP A 2 -8.06 -4.85 1.62
CA TRP A 2 -7.11 -3.90 1.01
C TRP A 2 -5.65 -4.29 1.30
N PHE A 3 -4.69 -3.62 0.67
CA PHE A 3 -3.26 -3.78 1.00
C PHE A 3 -2.76 -2.56 1.76
N ALA A 4 -1.98 -2.79 2.82
CA ALA A 4 -1.23 -1.75 3.49
C ALA A 4 0.02 -1.38 2.69
N LEU A 5 0.30 -0.08 2.62
CA LEU A 5 1.51 0.47 2.02
C LEU A 5 2.33 1.07 3.17
N TYR A 6 3.55 0.60 3.31
CA TYR A 6 4.50 1.06 4.33
C TYR A 6 5.66 1.77 3.64
N ALA A 7 6.28 2.72 4.34
CA ALA A 7 7.47 3.39 3.83
C ALA A 7 8.62 2.38 3.69
N ALA A 8 9.46 2.58 2.67
CA ALA A 8 10.64 1.74 2.45
C ALA A 8 11.84 2.27 3.26
N ASP A 9 11.68 2.42 4.58
CA ASP A 9 12.65 3.06 5.48
C ASP A 9 13.17 2.12 6.58
N LEU A 10 13.13 0.80 6.32
CA LEU A 10 13.54 -0.29 7.23
C LEU A 10 12.65 -0.45 8.48
N ARG A 11 11.61 0.37 8.61
CA ARG A 11 10.60 0.24 9.67
C ARG A 11 9.29 -0.20 9.01
N ILE A 12 8.56 -1.09 9.69
CA ILE A 12 7.18 -1.41 9.30
C ILE A 12 6.27 -0.79 10.34
N ASP A 13 6.01 0.50 10.14
CA ASP A 13 5.05 1.30 10.86
C ASP A 13 4.05 1.95 9.89
N ASP A 14 2.83 2.16 10.37
CA ASP A 14 1.74 2.69 9.55
C ASP A 14 1.75 4.22 9.48
N ASN A 15 2.90 4.84 9.72
CA ASN A 15 3.12 6.27 9.67
C ASN A 15 4.54 6.61 9.23
N THR A 16 4.73 7.76 8.59
CA THR A 16 6.02 8.24 8.12
C THR A 16 6.00 9.77 8.06
N TYR A 17 7.17 10.38 8.16
CA TYR A 17 7.32 11.83 8.04
C TYR A 17 7.62 12.20 6.59
N CYS A 18 6.73 12.97 5.98
CA CYS A 18 6.96 13.62 4.69
C CYS A 18 7.14 15.11 4.94
N GLU A 19 8.35 15.65 4.70
CA GLU A 19 8.65 17.07 4.91
C GLU A 19 8.21 17.58 6.30
N SER A 20 8.58 16.83 7.35
CA SER A 20 8.20 17.11 8.76
C SER A 20 6.70 16.99 9.08
N VAL A 21 5.85 16.57 8.13
CA VAL A 21 4.44 16.26 8.38
C VAL A 21 4.27 14.76 8.59
N LEU A 22 3.70 14.36 9.72
CA LEU A 22 3.33 12.96 9.98
C LEU A 22 2.15 12.57 9.08
N ARG A 23 2.34 11.54 8.25
CA ARG A 23 1.30 10.93 7.41
C ARG A 23 1.31 9.42 7.63
N GLY A 24 0.29 8.71 7.16
CA GLY A 24 0.22 7.28 7.39
C GLY A 24 -1.07 6.65 6.91
N GLN A 25 -1.29 5.40 7.32
CA GLN A 25 -2.47 4.61 6.98
C GLN A 25 -2.69 4.48 5.47
N PHE A 26 -1.61 4.48 4.70
CA PHE A 26 -1.67 4.40 3.25
C PHE A 26 -2.11 3.02 2.82
N ARG A 27 -3.04 2.97 1.87
CA ARG A 27 -3.63 1.73 1.37
C ARG A 27 -3.69 1.72 -0.14
N LEU A 28 -3.59 0.53 -0.72
CA LEU A 28 -4.13 0.24 -2.04
C LEU A 28 -5.55 -0.30 -1.87
N HIS A 29 -6.53 0.47 -2.35
CA HIS A 29 -7.95 0.17 -2.16
C HIS A 29 -8.83 0.70 -3.30
N PRO A 30 -10.04 0.15 -3.51
CA PRO A 30 -11.02 0.74 -4.42
C PRO A 30 -11.53 2.07 -3.85
N ALA A 31 -12.04 2.96 -4.70
CA ALA A 31 -12.72 4.15 -4.24
C ALA A 31 -13.89 3.78 -3.33
N VAL A 32 -13.98 4.46 -2.19
CA VAL A 32 -15.07 4.34 -1.21
C VAL A 32 -15.58 5.73 -0.89
N LEU A 33 -16.90 5.85 -0.70
CA LEU A 33 -17.60 7.10 -0.38
C LEU A 33 -17.24 8.24 -1.36
N PHE A 34 -16.39 9.18 -0.94
CA PHE A 34 -16.06 10.41 -1.67
C PHE A 34 -14.79 10.31 -2.53
N GLY A 35 -14.16 9.14 -2.64
CA GLY A 35 -13.00 8.94 -3.51
C GLY A 35 -11.75 9.76 -3.13
N ARG A 36 -11.66 10.27 -1.90
CA ARG A 36 -10.48 11.01 -1.42
C ARG A 36 -9.31 10.06 -1.20
N SER A 37 -8.24 10.21 -1.99
CA SER A 37 -6.95 9.58 -1.70
C SER A 37 -6.08 10.55 -0.90
N ALA A 38 -6.09 10.42 0.43
CA ALA A 38 -5.16 11.16 1.31
C ALA A 38 -3.74 10.54 1.26
N GLY A 39 -3.22 10.29 0.05
CA GLY A 39 -1.97 9.56 -0.22
C GLY A 39 -2.13 8.04 -0.41
N CYS A 40 -3.35 7.52 -0.35
CA CYS A 40 -3.65 6.15 -0.79
C CYS A 40 -3.52 6.00 -2.31
N ILE A 41 -3.29 4.76 -2.77
CA ILE A 41 -3.47 4.41 -4.18
C ILE A 41 -4.91 3.91 -4.34
N THR A 42 -5.72 4.67 -5.05
CA THR A 42 -7.15 4.40 -5.16
C THR A 42 -7.55 4.05 -6.58
N LEU A 43 -8.16 2.87 -6.76
CA LEU A 43 -8.73 2.46 -8.05
C LEU A 43 -10.20 2.90 -8.11
N PRO A 44 -10.62 3.63 -9.17
CA PRO A 44 -11.96 4.22 -9.22
C PRO A 44 -13.07 3.16 -9.25
N PHE A 45 -12.81 2.02 -9.90
CA PHE A 45 -13.78 0.94 -10.02
C PHE A 45 -13.38 -0.26 -9.17
N MET A 46 -14.39 -0.82 -8.49
CA MET A 46 -14.23 -2.03 -7.68
C MET A 46 -13.73 -3.23 -8.49
N HIS A 47 -14.18 -3.35 -9.74
CA HIS A 47 -13.78 -4.42 -10.65
C HIS A 47 -12.25 -4.44 -10.87
N ASP A 48 -11.67 -3.29 -11.18
CA ASP A 48 -10.23 -3.16 -11.44
C ASP A 48 -9.42 -3.49 -10.18
N PHE A 49 -9.89 -3.05 -9.01
CA PHE A 49 -9.28 -3.43 -7.74
C PHE A 49 -9.26 -4.94 -7.53
N HIS A 50 -10.33 -5.65 -7.89
CA HIS A 50 -10.35 -7.10 -7.77
C HIS A 50 -9.36 -7.80 -8.70
N ILE A 51 -9.17 -7.29 -9.93
CA ILE A 51 -8.18 -7.80 -10.87
C ILE A 51 -6.76 -7.60 -10.31
N VAL A 52 -6.42 -6.36 -9.94
CA VAL A 52 -5.09 -6.02 -9.39
C VAL A 52 -4.82 -6.82 -8.12
N ARG A 53 -5.80 -6.92 -7.22
CA ARG A 53 -5.68 -7.71 -5.99
C ARG A 53 -5.38 -9.18 -6.28
N ARG A 54 -6.06 -9.78 -7.26
CA ARG A 54 -5.82 -11.17 -7.63
C ARG A 54 -4.38 -11.34 -8.13
N PHE A 55 -3.92 -10.44 -9.00
CA PHE A 55 -2.57 -10.45 -9.56
C PHE A 55 -1.49 -10.33 -8.47
N ILE A 56 -1.63 -9.37 -7.54
CA ILE A 56 -0.68 -9.15 -6.43
C ILE A 56 -0.60 -10.40 -5.52
N ARG A 57 -1.74 -11.02 -5.19
CA ARG A 57 -1.76 -12.21 -4.32
C ARG A 57 -1.18 -13.47 -4.94
N GLN A 58 -1.00 -13.48 -6.26
CA GLN A 58 -0.39 -14.60 -6.97
C GLN A 58 1.14 -14.50 -7.01
N GLN A 59 1.71 -13.35 -6.65
CA GLN A 59 3.15 -13.18 -6.61
C GLN A 59 3.75 -13.87 -5.39
N GLU A 60 4.99 -14.35 -5.54
CA GLU A 60 5.80 -14.80 -4.42
C GLU A 60 6.10 -13.61 -3.50
N MET A 61 5.92 -13.80 -2.20
CA MET A 61 6.24 -12.75 -1.23
C MET A 61 7.72 -12.81 -0.85
N PHE A 62 8.35 -11.65 -0.70
CA PHE A 62 9.73 -11.55 -0.25
C PHE A 62 9.82 -11.05 1.19
N ASP A 63 10.91 -11.39 1.87
CA ASP A 63 11.17 -10.94 3.23
C ASP A 63 11.50 -9.45 3.26
N VAL A 64 10.89 -8.73 4.20
CA VAL A 64 11.20 -7.33 4.45
C VAL A 64 12.44 -7.27 5.36
N PRO A 65 13.52 -6.57 4.96
CA PRO A 65 14.73 -6.45 5.75
C PRO A 65 14.45 -6.00 7.19
N CYS A 66 15.19 -6.56 8.14
CA CYS A 66 15.12 -6.21 9.58
C CYS A 66 13.77 -6.47 10.26
N THR A 67 12.87 -7.26 9.65
CA THR A 67 11.59 -7.68 10.25
C THR A 67 11.31 -9.16 10.02
N ASN A 68 10.27 -9.70 10.68
CA ASN A 68 9.74 -11.05 10.42
C ASN A 68 8.53 -11.03 9.47
N LEU A 69 8.38 -9.96 8.68
CA LEU A 69 7.25 -9.76 7.79
C LEU A 69 7.67 -10.02 6.34
N LYS A 70 6.68 -10.39 5.53
CA LYS A 70 6.81 -10.54 4.09
C LYS A 70 5.94 -9.53 3.36
N ALA A 71 6.38 -9.08 2.19
CA ALA A 71 5.67 -8.15 1.34
C ALA A 71 5.32 -8.77 -0.02
N TYR A 72 4.20 -8.35 -0.60
CA TYR A 72 3.78 -8.77 -1.94
C TYR A 72 4.47 -8.01 -3.08
N GLY A 73 5.07 -6.85 -2.79
CA GLY A 73 5.58 -5.95 -3.82
C GLY A 73 6.10 -4.65 -3.23
N GLN A 74 6.80 -3.89 -4.07
CA GLN A 74 7.22 -2.52 -3.80
C GLN A 74 6.56 -1.60 -4.82
N VAL A 75 6.03 -0.46 -4.35
CA VAL A 75 5.52 0.60 -5.23
C VAL A 75 6.63 1.63 -5.41
N ILE A 76 6.89 2.00 -6.66
CA ILE A 76 7.83 3.08 -7.01
C ILE A 76 7.00 4.19 -7.64
N VAL A 77 7.15 5.40 -7.12
CA VAL A 77 6.58 6.62 -7.69
C VAL A 77 7.72 7.36 -8.37
N LEU A 78 7.61 7.59 -9.67
CA LEU A 78 8.60 8.28 -10.48
C LEU A 78 8.39 9.80 -10.44
#